data_AF-A0A0S8DYY4-F1
#
_entry.id   AF-A0A0S8DYY4-F1
#
_cell.length_a   1.000
_cell.length_b   1.000
_cell.length_c   1.000
_cell.angle_alpha   90.00
_cell.angle_beta   90.00
_cell.angle_gamma   90.00
#
_symmetry.space_group_name_H-M   'P 1'
#
loop_
_entity.id
_entity.type
_entity.pdbx_description
1 polymer ?
#
loop_
_entity_poly.entity_id
_entity_poly.type
_entity_poly.pdbx_seq_one_letter_code
_entity_poly.pdbx_strand_id
1 'polypeptide(L)'
;MAADIPTGPFLPGPPEPGMTRNGSRRQVLLVKSPTLDVPDYFVLQDIVYGPAASQINLPAFGGKPQVGAGGKANRVLLPPIDSPNYGVATDLIFLSPAKPDISVSPITKGEGGEYAWAVSARQPAGRNWAVVIYPRDKDMAPPTVKALGSPSAFRLTSPGRRAVDYVVAAAGVTSTQADDFRFTGRCGVARLRDGRVSTSLIDGTEIRCRQIGVFGKGPVWLTQTATGFIGSAEGPHRNVYLLLGRDWTSDLVLTLNGKSKKRNSPNGILAIELPEGRCEFAIEKP
;
A
#
# COMPACT_ATOMS: atom_id res chain seq x y z
N MET A 1 -15.99 34.99 32.90
CA MET A 1 -15.76 33.80 33.74
C MET A 1 -15.28 32.68 32.83
N ALA A 2 -13.99 32.38 32.88
CA ALA A 2 -13.42 31.22 32.18
C ALA A 2 -13.82 29.98 32.99
N ALA A 3 -14.44 29.00 32.33
CA ALA A 3 -14.74 27.71 32.95
C ALA A 3 -13.45 26.89 32.96
N ASP A 4 -12.98 26.54 34.16
CA ASP A 4 -11.88 25.61 34.37
C ASP A 4 -12.21 24.27 33.71
N ILE A 5 -11.39 23.86 32.75
CA ILE A 5 -11.44 22.52 32.17
C ILE A 5 -10.79 21.57 33.20
N PRO A 6 -11.48 20.53 33.68
CA PRO A 6 -10.90 19.62 34.65
C PRO A 6 -9.73 18.86 34.01
N THR A 7 -8.52 19.14 34.46
CA THR A 7 -7.31 18.35 34.17
C THR A 7 -7.28 17.12 35.09
N GLY A 8 -8.21 16.19 34.88
CA GLY A 8 -8.09 14.83 35.42
C GLY A 8 -7.29 13.94 34.47
N PRO A 9 -6.65 12.86 34.94
CA PRO A 9 -6.05 11.88 34.04
C PRO A 9 -7.17 11.30 33.15
N PHE A 10 -7.08 11.51 31.85
CA PHE A 10 -7.90 10.80 30.88
C PHE A 10 -7.63 9.30 31.07
N LEU A 11 -8.51 8.62 31.79
CA LEU A 11 -8.57 7.17 31.74
C LEU A 11 -8.93 6.83 30.29
N PRO A 12 -8.07 6.11 29.55
CA PRO A 12 -8.40 5.74 28.19
C PRO A 12 -9.71 4.95 28.25
N GLY A 13 -10.72 5.44 27.53
CA GLY A 13 -11.96 4.69 27.34
C GLY A 13 -11.64 3.29 26.82
N PRO A 14 -12.59 2.34 26.92
CA PRO A 14 -12.39 1.01 26.37
C PRO A 14 -11.90 1.11 24.93
N PRO A 15 -10.89 0.31 24.53
CA PRO A 15 -10.34 0.38 23.18
C PRO A 15 -11.49 0.23 22.17
N GLU A 16 -11.53 1.13 21.18
CA GLU A 16 -12.50 1.01 20.09
C GLU A 16 -12.34 -0.37 19.42
N PRO A 17 -13.43 -0.95 18.87
CA PRO A 17 -13.36 -2.20 18.13
C PRO A 17 -12.22 -2.17 17.09
N GLY A 18 -11.24 -3.08 17.25
CA GLY A 18 -10.05 -3.16 16.38
C GLY A 18 -8.80 -2.47 16.90
N MET A 19 -8.82 -1.87 18.09
CA MET A 19 -7.62 -1.35 18.77
C MET A 19 -7.00 -2.42 19.68
N THR A 20 -5.67 -2.54 19.64
CA THR A 20 -4.94 -3.32 20.65
C THR A 20 -5.12 -2.68 22.04
N ARG A 21 -4.96 -3.45 23.13
CA ARG A 21 -5.00 -2.94 24.52
C ARG A 21 -4.14 -1.69 24.78
N ASN A 22 -3.11 -1.45 23.96
CA ASN A 22 -2.19 -0.31 24.08
C ASN A 22 -2.51 0.86 23.12
N GLY A 23 -3.68 0.84 22.48
CA GLY A 23 -4.14 1.93 21.61
C GLY A 23 -3.44 2.01 20.25
N SER A 24 -3.27 0.87 19.57
CA SER A 24 -2.80 0.83 18.18
C SER A 24 -3.80 0.12 17.28
N ARG A 25 -3.85 0.51 16.00
CA ARG A 25 -4.65 -0.11 14.94
C ARG A 25 -3.72 -0.55 13.82
N ARG A 26 -3.87 -1.80 13.37
CA ARG A 26 -3.15 -2.32 12.21
C ARG A 26 -4.05 -2.30 10.98
N GLN A 27 -3.57 -1.71 9.90
CA GLN A 27 -4.16 -1.84 8.58
C GLN A 27 -3.30 -2.80 7.75
N VAL A 28 -3.95 -3.64 6.95
CA VAL A 28 -3.29 -4.60 6.07
C VAL A 28 -3.71 -4.28 4.65
N LEU A 29 -2.73 -4.03 3.79
CA LEU A 29 -2.93 -3.83 2.36
C LEU A 29 -2.22 -4.94 1.61
N LEU A 30 -2.97 -5.68 0.77
CA LEU A 30 -2.40 -6.60 -0.21
C LEU A 30 -2.22 -5.85 -1.53
N VAL A 31 -0.99 -5.76 -2.00
CA VAL A 31 -0.66 -5.19 -3.30
C VAL A 31 -0.46 -6.33 -4.29
N LYS A 32 -1.47 -6.59 -5.11
CA LYS A 32 -1.46 -7.69 -6.09
C LYS A 32 -0.83 -7.29 -7.41
N SER A 33 0.03 -8.12 -7.96
CA SER A 33 0.48 -8.13 -9.34
C SER A 33 -0.54 -8.84 -10.23
N PRO A 34 -0.84 -8.32 -11.44
CA PRO A 34 -1.65 -9.03 -12.42
C PRO A 34 -0.91 -10.20 -13.10
N THR A 35 0.38 -10.39 -12.83
CA THR A 35 1.23 -11.42 -13.45
C THR A 35 2.19 -12.03 -12.42
N LEU A 36 2.85 -13.12 -12.81
CA LEU A 36 3.72 -13.92 -11.94
C LEU A 36 5.16 -13.42 -11.81
N ASP A 37 5.64 -12.52 -12.67
CA ASP A 37 7.03 -12.04 -12.69
C ASP A 37 7.34 -10.92 -11.68
N VAL A 38 6.30 -10.38 -11.03
CA VAL A 38 6.41 -9.46 -9.90
C VAL A 38 5.59 -10.04 -8.75
N PRO A 39 6.20 -10.28 -7.57
CA PRO A 39 5.48 -10.81 -6.42
C PRO A 39 4.34 -9.90 -5.93
N ASP A 40 3.26 -10.54 -5.50
CA ASP A 40 2.30 -9.93 -4.58
C ASP A 40 2.98 -9.68 -3.24
N TYR A 41 2.65 -8.58 -2.56
CA TYR A 41 3.23 -8.29 -1.26
C TYR A 41 2.22 -7.63 -0.33
N PHE A 42 2.48 -7.75 0.97
CA PHE A 42 1.65 -7.11 1.99
C PHE A 42 2.34 -5.86 2.54
N VAL A 43 1.52 -4.89 2.92
CA VAL A 43 1.92 -3.72 3.70
C VAL A 43 1.11 -3.73 4.98
N LEU A 44 1.80 -3.85 6.11
CA LEU A 44 1.21 -3.68 7.43
C LEU A 44 1.48 -2.26 7.88
N GLN A 45 0.44 -1.46 8.07
CA GLN A 45 0.56 -0.12 8.65
C GLN A 45 0.06 -0.15 10.08
N ASP A 46 0.94 0.15 11.02
CA ASP A 46 0.57 0.34 12.42
C ASP A 46 0.36 1.84 12.68
N ILE A 47 -0.84 2.14 13.14
CA ILE A 47 -1.27 3.46 13.59
C ILE A 47 -1.30 3.44 15.11
N VAL A 48 -0.51 4.29 15.74
CA VAL A 48 -0.34 4.32 17.21
C VAL A 48 -0.99 5.57 17.76
N TYR A 49 -2.02 5.40 18.59
CA TYR A 49 -2.78 6.49 19.21
C TYR A 49 -2.35 6.76 20.66
N GLY A 50 -1.70 5.78 21.31
CA GLY A 50 -1.30 5.86 22.71
C GLY A 50 0.18 6.14 22.95
N PRO A 51 0.57 6.36 24.23
CA PRO A 51 1.96 6.57 24.65
C PRO A 51 2.78 5.28 24.68
N ALA A 52 2.22 4.15 24.27
CA ALA A 52 2.91 2.87 24.23
C ALA A 52 3.72 2.72 22.93
N ALA A 53 4.88 2.09 23.05
CA ALA A 53 5.63 1.59 21.90
C ALA A 53 4.78 0.59 21.11
N SER A 54 4.75 0.71 19.78
CA SER A 54 4.21 -0.35 18.93
C SER A 54 5.24 -1.46 18.78
N GLN A 55 4.74 -2.69 18.83
CA GLN A 55 5.53 -3.90 18.67
C GLN A 55 4.86 -4.83 17.66
N ILE A 56 5.65 -5.33 16.73
CA ILE A 56 5.30 -6.38 15.79
C ILE A 56 6.04 -7.64 16.23
N ASN A 57 5.29 -8.71 16.49
CA ASN A 57 5.83 -10.04 16.71
C ASN A 57 5.33 -10.92 15.57
N LEU A 58 6.24 -11.41 14.74
CA LEU A 58 5.95 -12.27 13.60
C LEU A 58 6.56 -13.64 13.85
N PRO A 59 5.75 -14.69 14.02
CA PRO A 59 6.25 -16.05 13.89
C PRO A 59 6.65 -16.28 12.43
N ALA A 60 7.83 -16.85 12.22
CA ALA A 60 8.38 -17.20 10.93
C ALA A 60 8.84 -18.65 10.96
N PHE A 61 8.51 -19.40 9.91
CA PHE A 61 8.93 -20.78 9.71
C PHE A 61 9.86 -20.83 8.51
N GLY A 62 11.12 -21.18 8.73
CA GLY A 62 12.17 -21.08 7.72
C GLY A 62 13.58 -21.25 8.27
N GLY A 63 14.57 -20.95 7.44
CA GLY A 63 15.93 -20.79 7.92
C GLY A 63 16.04 -19.59 8.89
N LYS A 64 17.16 -19.50 9.62
CA LYS A 64 17.36 -18.45 10.62
C LYS A 64 17.23 -17.04 10.03
N PRO A 65 16.30 -16.19 10.52
CA PRO A 65 16.15 -14.83 10.06
C PRO A 65 17.43 -14.00 10.21
N GLN A 66 17.72 -13.16 9.21
CA GLN A 66 18.93 -12.34 9.15
C GLN A 66 18.56 -10.86 9.25
N VAL A 67 18.81 -10.27 10.42
CA VAL A 67 18.63 -8.82 10.66
C VAL A 67 19.77 -8.06 9.98
N GLY A 68 19.47 -6.90 9.39
CA GLY A 68 20.49 -6.07 8.75
C GLY A 68 20.82 -6.51 7.31
N ALA A 69 20.01 -7.39 6.70
CA ALA A 69 20.29 -7.96 5.39
C ALA A 69 20.57 -6.89 4.32
N GLY A 70 21.66 -7.07 3.57
CA GLY A 70 22.12 -6.09 2.57
C GLY A 70 22.63 -4.77 3.18
N GLY A 71 23.10 -4.79 4.43
CA GLY A 71 23.60 -3.61 5.15
C GLY A 71 22.51 -2.66 5.65
N LYS A 72 21.24 -3.06 5.60
CA LYS A 72 20.09 -2.21 5.97
C LYS A 72 19.53 -2.62 7.32
N ALA A 73 19.80 -1.82 8.35
CA ALA A 73 19.39 -2.12 9.73
C ALA A 73 17.87 -2.25 9.94
N ASN A 74 17.07 -1.72 9.01
CA ASN A 74 15.61 -1.80 9.02
C ASN A 74 15.06 -2.97 8.18
N ARG A 75 15.89 -3.94 7.83
CA ARG A 75 15.51 -5.10 7.02
C ARG A 75 15.81 -6.40 7.73
N VAL A 76 14.88 -7.34 7.64
CA VAL A 76 15.08 -8.74 8.04
C VAL A 76 14.81 -9.62 6.83
N LEU A 77 15.78 -10.46 6.47
CA LEU A 77 15.57 -11.53 5.50
C LEU A 77 15.10 -12.77 6.24
N LEU A 78 13.95 -13.29 5.84
CA LEU A 78 13.51 -14.64 6.17
C LEU A 78 13.98 -15.55 5.03
N PRO A 79 15.07 -16.31 5.22
CA PRO A 79 15.52 -17.24 4.18
C PRO A 79 14.51 -18.39 4.03
N PRO A 80 14.48 -19.05 2.86
CA PRO A 80 13.66 -20.25 2.67
C PRO A 80 14.05 -21.35 3.66
N ILE A 81 13.18 -22.35 3.81
CA ILE A 81 13.58 -23.64 4.39
C ILE A 81 14.67 -24.23 3.49
N ASP A 82 15.72 -24.79 4.09
CA ASP A 82 16.81 -25.44 3.34
C ASP A 82 16.35 -26.78 2.78
N SER A 83 15.59 -26.72 1.69
CA SER A 83 15.03 -27.87 1.00
C SER A 83 14.80 -27.51 -0.47
N PRO A 84 15.03 -28.46 -1.41
CA PRO A 84 14.89 -28.21 -2.84
C PRO A 84 13.48 -27.78 -3.25
N ASN A 85 12.47 -28.10 -2.43
CA ASN A 85 11.07 -27.77 -2.70
C ASN A 85 10.66 -26.37 -2.22
N TYR A 86 11.51 -25.67 -1.47
CA TYR A 86 11.20 -24.37 -0.87
C TYR A 86 12.15 -23.30 -1.42
N GLY A 87 11.67 -22.55 -2.41
CA GLY A 87 12.45 -21.52 -3.11
C GLY A 87 12.17 -20.08 -2.67
N VAL A 88 11.27 -19.85 -1.72
CA VAL A 88 10.77 -18.50 -1.41
C VAL A 88 11.50 -17.89 -0.22
N ALA A 89 12.18 -16.78 -0.44
CA ALA A 89 12.66 -15.88 0.60
C ALA A 89 11.63 -14.77 0.84
N THR A 90 11.62 -14.19 2.04
CA THR A 90 10.75 -13.03 2.35
C THR A 90 11.57 -11.91 2.96
N ASP A 91 11.49 -10.72 2.36
CA ASP A 91 12.04 -9.50 2.94
C ASP A 91 10.99 -8.83 3.83
N LEU A 92 11.30 -8.64 5.11
CA LEU A 92 10.58 -7.73 6.00
C LEU A 92 11.30 -6.39 5.99
N ILE A 93 10.62 -5.33 5.54
CA ILE A 93 11.20 -3.99 5.40
C ILE A 93 10.42 -3.03 6.28
N PHE A 94 11.06 -2.59 7.36
CA PHE A 94 10.47 -1.69 8.33
C PHE A 94 10.69 -0.24 7.89
N LEU A 95 9.60 0.46 7.61
CA LEU A 95 9.59 1.89 7.33
C LEU A 95 9.15 2.59 8.62
N SER A 96 10.08 3.22 9.32
CA SER A 96 9.85 3.88 10.60
C SER A 96 10.59 5.22 10.61
N PRO A 97 10.09 6.25 11.32
CA PRO A 97 10.78 7.53 11.42
C PRO A 97 12.03 7.45 12.32
N ALA A 98 12.18 6.37 13.09
CA ALA A 98 13.36 6.06 13.88
C ALA A 98 13.87 4.65 13.51
N LYS A 99 15.12 4.35 13.86
CA LYS A 99 15.65 2.99 13.70
C LYS A 99 14.83 2.04 14.62
N PRO A 100 14.16 1.01 14.07
CA PRO A 100 13.46 0.04 14.89
C PRO A 100 14.46 -0.82 15.67
N ASP A 101 14.06 -1.24 16.87
CA ASP A 101 14.74 -2.29 17.62
C ASP A 101 14.20 -3.64 17.15
N ILE A 102 15.07 -4.47 16.56
CA ILE A 102 14.70 -5.73 15.94
C ILE A 102 15.50 -6.86 16.59
N SER A 103 14.79 -7.85 17.12
CA SER A 103 15.36 -9.07 17.68
C SER A 103 14.76 -10.32 17.05
N VAL A 104 15.55 -11.39 17.05
CA VAL A 104 15.17 -12.70 16.52
C VAL A 104 15.49 -13.73 17.58
N SER A 105 14.50 -14.57 17.91
CA SER A 105 14.67 -15.65 18.89
C SER A 105 14.03 -16.95 18.38
N PRO A 106 14.58 -18.13 18.72
CA PRO A 106 13.90 -19.38 18.43
C PRO A 106 12.57 -19.49 19.19
N ILE A 107 11.57 -20.12 18.59
CA ILE A 107 10.30 -20.45 19.25
C ILE A 107 10.44 -21.86 19.83
N THR A 108 10.58 -21.96 21.15
CA THR A 108 10.89 -23.21 21.85
C THR A 108 9.65 -24.03 22.25
N LYS A 109 8.44 -23.54 21.99
CA LYS A 109 7.16 -24.20 22.31
C LYS A 109 6.25 -24.26 21.08
N GLY A 110 5.83 -25.46 20.68
CA GLY A 110 4.86 -25.69 19.58
C GLY A 110 5.37 -26.59 18.45
N GLU A 111 4.53 -26.82 17.43
CA GLU A 111 4.75 -27.74 16.29
C GLU A 111 5.86 -27.29 15.29
N GLY A 112 6.58 -26.22 15.59
CA GLY A 112 7.51 -25.58 14.66
C GLY A 112 8.94 -26.13 14.61
N GLY A 113 9.32 -26.94 15.59
CA GLY A 113 10.67 -27.53 15.68
C GLY A 113 11.81 -26.51 15.57
N GLU A 114 12.93 -26.93 15.00
CA GLU A 114 14.15 -26.11 14.81
C GLU A 114 14.01 -24.96 13.78
N TYR A 115 12.90 -24.93 13.03
CA TYR A 115 12.65 -23.95 11.96
C TYR A 115 11.74 -22.79 12.38
N ALA A 116 11.30 -22.75 13.65
CA ALA A 116 10.40 -21.72 14.13
C ALA A 116 11.14 -20.59 14.83
N TRP A 117 10.91 -19.38 14.33
CA TRP A 117 11.56 -18.15 14.79
C TRP A 117 10.51 -17.09 15.11
N ALA A 118 10.77 -16.29 16.14
CA ALA A 118 10.01 -15.09 16.44
C ALA A 118 10.85 -13.89 16.02
N VAL A 119 10.36 -13.11 15.06
CA VAL A 119 10.90 -11.79 14.74
C VAL A 119 10.10 -10.77 15.53
N SER A 120 10.77 -10.10 16.47
CA SER A 120 10.19 -9.02 17.26
C SER A 120 10.78 -7.71 16.79
N ALA A 121 9.94 -6.75 16.41
CA ALA A 121 10.35 -5.41 16.06
C ALA A 121 9.56 -4.40 16.88
N ARG A 122 10.24 -3.45 17.50
CA ARG A 122 9.66 -2.41 18.34
C ARG A 122 10.07 -1.04 17.83
N GLN A 123 9.15 -0.09 17.89
CA GLN A 123 9.47 1.32 17.68
C GLN A 123 9.06 2.20 18.85
N PRO A 124 9.65 3.40 18.99
CA PRO A 124 9.24 4.36 20.02
C PRO A 124 7.75 4.71 19.95
N ALA A 125 7.20 5.08 21.11
CA ALA A 125 5.81 5.48 21.26
C ALA A 125 5.41 6.68 20.38
N GLY A 126 4.11 6.78 20.06
CA GLY A 126 3.53 7.93 19.36
C GLY A 126 3.99 8.11 17.90
N ARG A 127 4.61 7.09 17.30
CA ARG A 127 5.00 7.09 15.89
C ARG A 127 4.18 6.06 15.14
N ASN A 128 3.91 6.34 13.86
CA ASN A 128 3.36 5.36 12.92
C ASN A 128 4.50 4.71 12.14
N TRP A 129 4.31 3.49 11.69
CA TRP A 129 5.28 2.77 10.84
C TRP A 129 4.59 1.76 9.94
N ALA A 130 5.29 1.40 8.88
CA ALA A 130 4.86 0.37 7.95
C ALA A 130 5.86 -0.78 7.90
N VAL A 131 5.37 -1.97 7.62
CA VAL A 131 6.19 -3.14 7.28
C VAL A 131 5.78 -3.63 5.92
N VAL A 132 6.71 -3.65 4.98
CA VAL A 132 6.52 -4.34 3.71
C VAL A 132 6.96 -5.79 3.91
N ILE A 133 6.06 -6.72 3.64
CA ILE A 133 6.32 -8.17 3.63
C ILE A 133 6.38 -8.58 2.16
N TYR A 134 7.59 -8.73 1.64
CA TYR A 134 7.83 -8.95 0.22
C TYR A 134 8.37 -10.37 -0.03
N PRO A 135 7.52 -11.33 -0.40
CA PRO A 135 7.97 -12.66 -0.82
C PRO A 135 8.66 -12.56 -2.18
N ARG A 136 9.69 -13.37 -2.42
CA ARG A 136 10.38 -13.47 -3.71
C ARG A 136 11.09 -14.80 -3.83
N ASP A 137 11.46 -15.17 -5.05
CA ASP A 137 12.41 -16.26 -5.25
C ASP A 137 13.73 -15.96 -4.51
N LYS A 138 14.33 -16.99 -3.91
CA LYS A 138 15.55 -16.88 -3.10
C LYS A 138 16.72 -16.25 -3.89
N ASP A 139 16.78 -16.53 -5.18
CA ASP A 139 17.81 -16.05 -6.10
C ASP A 139 17.47 -14.68 -6.72
N MET A 140 16.24 -14.21 -6.56
CA MET A 140 15.84 -12.86 -6.98
C MET A 140 16.46 -11.83 -6.04
N ALA A 141 17.03 -10.75 -6.58
CA ALA A 141 17.50 -9.64 -5.75
C ALA A 141 16.36 -9.08 -4.87
N PRO A 142 16.63 -8.44 -3.72
CA PRO A 142 15.58 -7.83 -2.91
C PRO A 142 15.03 -6.54 -3.55
N PRO A 143 13.80 -6.12 -3.22
CA PRO A 143 13.25 -4.87 -3.72
C PRO A 143 13.98 -3.66 -3.12
N THR A 144 13.88 -2.51 -3.78
CA THR A 144 14.29 -1.23 -3.20
C THR A 144 13.06 -0.47 -2.72
N VAL A 145 13.09 0.04 -1.49
CA VAL A 145 12.00 0.83 -0.91
C VAL A 145 12.55 2.17 -0.44
N LYS A 146 11.91 3.26 -0.84
CA LYS A 146 12.26 4.64 -0.47
C LYS A 146 11.02 5.36 0.06
N ALA A 147 11.09 5.91 1.26
CA ALA A 147 10.02 6.74 1.81
C ALA A 147 9.86 8.05 1.01
N LEU A 148 8.63 8.53 0.93
CA LEU A 148 8.23 9.78 0.26
C LEU A 148 7.85 10.81 1.34
N GLY A 149 8.83 11.17 2.17
CA GLY A 149 8.65 12.10 3.29
C GLY A 149 7.97 11.51 4.53
N SER A 150 7.33 10.34 4.44
CA SER A 150 6.68 9.67 5.57
C SER A 150 6.83 8.15 5.50
N PRO A 151 6.88 7.43 6.64
CA PRO A 151 6.79 5.97 6.68
C PRO A 151 5.53 5.39 6.01
N SER A 152 4.45 6.16 5.99
CA SER A 152 3.15 5.77 5.42
C SER A 152 3.03 6.02 3.91
N ALA A 153 4.06 6.59 3.28
CA ALA A 153 4.09 6.84 1.84
C ALA A 153 5.46 6.44 1.28
N PHE A 154 5.51 5.50 0.35
CA PHE A 154 6.79 5.01 -0.18
C PHE A 154 6.72 4.60 -1.64
N ARG A 155 7.90 4.59 -2.27
CA ARG A 155 8.17 4.06 -3.58
C ARG A 155 8.88 2.72 -3.44
N LEU A 156 8.27 1.65 -3.89
CA LEU A 156 8.87 0.33 -4.02
C LEU A 156 9.27 0.11 -5.49
N THR A 157 10.51 -0.31 -5.72
CA THR A 157 11.00 -0.73 -7.03
C THR A 157 11.30 -2.21 -6.96
N SER A 158 10.63 -2.98 -7.79
CA SER A 158 10.83 -4.42 -7.83
C SER A 158 12.22 -4.77 -8.39
N PRO A 159 12.73 -5.97 -8.09
CA PRO A 159 14.01 -6.44 -8.61
C PRO A 159 14.06 -6.36 -10.14
N GLY A 160 15.21 -5.94 -10.69
CA GLY A 160 15.36 -5.71 -12.13
C GLY A 160 14.53 -4.53 -12.69
N ARG A 161 13.92 -3.70 -11.82
CA ARG A 161 13.06 -2.57 -12.19
C ARG A 161 11.85 -2.96 -13.05
N ARG A 162 11.35 -4.20 -12.89
CA ARG A 162 10.16 -4.70 -13.61
C ARG A 162 8.90 -3.89 -13.31
N ALA A 163 8.81 -3.34 -12.11
CA ALA A 163 7.71 -2.49 -11.67
C ALA A 163 8.18 -1.43 -10.66
N VAL A 164 7.46 -0.32 -10.64
CA VAL A 164 7.58 0.72 -9.61
C VAL A 164 6.19 0.98 -9.03
N ASP A 165 6.09 0.81 -7.72
CA ASP A 165 4.86 1.00 -6.96
C ASP A 165 4.99 2.19 -6.03
N TYR A 166 4.05 3.10 -6.12
CA TYR A 166 3.82 4.16 -5.14
C TYR A 166 2.69 3.72 -4.23
N VAL A 167 2.98 3.56 -2.94
CA VAL A 167 2.01 3.09 -1.95
C VAL A 167 1.83 4.16 -0.89
N VAL A 168 0.57 4.47 -0.57
CA VAL A 168 0.20 5.30 0.57
C VAL A 168 -0.78 4.55 1.44
N ALA A 169 -0.48 4.44 2.73
CA ALA A 169 -1.32 3.85 3.76
C ALA A 169 -1.14 4.67 5.05
N ALA A 170 -1.89 5.77 5.18
CA ALA A 170 -1.77 6.75 6.24
C ALA A 170 -2.93 6.69 7.24
N ALA A 171 -2.64 7.03 8.49
CA ALA A 171 -3.62 7.09 9.57
C ALA A 171 -4.72 8.15 9.35
N GLY A 172 -4.34 9.26 8.73
CA GLY A 172 -5.19 10.40 8.44
C GLY A 172 -4.93 10.90 7.02
N VAL A 173 -5.71 11.90 6.60
CA VAL A 173 -5.55 12.49 5.28
C VAL A 173 -4.14 13.06 5.15
N THR A 174 -3.44 12.64 4.11
CA THR A 174 -2.09 13.10 3.77
C THR A 174 -2.04 13.52 2.32
N SER A 175 -1.04 14.33 1.99
CA SER A 175 -0.66 14.63 0.62
C SER A 175 0.80 14.26 0.43
N THR A 176 1.10 13.59 -0.66
CA THR A 176 2.48 13.23 -1.03
C THR A 176 2.69 13.49 -2.51
N GLN A 177 3.91 13.91 -2.85
CA GLN A 177 4.30 14.20 -4.21
C GLN A 177 5.73 13.71 -4.46
N ALA A 178 5.92 13.14 -5.65
CA ALA A 178 7.20 12.82 -6.26
C ALA A 178 7.13 13.20 -7.75
N ASP A 179 8.23 13.06 -8.48
CA ASP A 179 8.37 13.55 -9.86
C ASP A 179 7.21 13.12 -10.78
N ASP A 180 6.82 11.86 -10.71
CA ASP A 180 5.74 11.27 -11.50
C ASP A 180 4.57 10.77 -10.66
N PHE A 181 4.46 11.15 -9.38
CA PHE A 181 3.39 10.66 -8.51
C PHE A 181 2.80 11.78 -7.65
N ARG A 182 1.48 11.81 -7.52
CA ARG A 182 0.77 12.68 -6.60
C ARG A 182 -0.40 11.93 -5.98
N PHE A 183 -0.62 12.15 -4.70
CA PHE A 183 -1.71 11.54 -3.98
C PHE A 183 -2.22 12.48 -2.88
N THR A 184 -3.54 12.50 -2.70
CA THR A 184 -4.23 13.13 -1.58
C THR A 184 -5.29 12.18 -1.05
N GLY A 185 -5.16 11.75 0.21
CA GLY A 185 -6.05 10.76 0.80
C GLY A 185 -5.45 10.02 1.99
N ARG A 186 -6.01 8.87 2.32
CA ARG A 186 -5.51 7.94 3.35
C ARG A 186 -4.87 6.70 2.74
N CYS A 187 -5.46 6.13 1.69
CA CYS A 187 -5.00 4.88 1.11
C CYS A 187 -5.05 4.89 -0.42
N GLY A 188 -3.95 4.49 -1.06
CA GLY A 188 -3.90 4.32 -2.50
C GLY A 188 -2.61 3.68 -2.98
N VAL A 189 -2.68 3.10 -4.18
CA VAL A 189 -1.54 2.50 -4.85
C VAL A 189 -1.52 2.98 -6.29
N ALA A 190 -0.38 3.46 -6.77
CA ALA A 190 -0.14 3.61 -8.19
C ALA A 190 1.02 2.70 -8.60
N ARG A 191 0.91 2.08 -9.77
CA ARG A 191 1.91 1.18 -10.30
C ARG A 191 2.29 1.56 -11.71
N LEU A 192 3.57 1.44 -11.98
CA LEU A 192 4.22 1.66 -13.25
C LEU A 192 4.87 0.37 -13.70
N ARG A 193 4.53 -0.09 -14.89
CA ARG A 193 5.06 -1.32 -15.42
C ARG A 193 4.97 -1.36 -16.93
N ASP A 194 6.07 -1.74 -17.60
CA ASP A 194 6.11 -1.88 -19.06
C ASP A 194 5.52 -0.65 -19.79
N GLY A 195 5.81 0.53 -19.24
CA GLY A 195 5.28 1.82 -19.70
C GLY A 195 3.83 2.14 -19.29
N ARG A 196 3.05 1.15 -18.85
CA ARG A 196 1.64 1.29 -18.44
C ARG A 196 1.50 1.75 -16.99
N VAL A 197 0.42 2.48 -16.74
CA VAL A 197 0.04 2.96 -15.40
C VAL A 197 -1.23 2.24 -14.94
N SER A 198 -1.24 1.83 -13.67
CA SER A 198 -2.47 1.53 -12.94
C SER A 198 -2.53 2.34 -11.65
N THR A 199 -3.73 2.75 -11.26
CA THR A 199 -3.98 3.51 -10.04
C THR A 199 -5.20 2.96 -9.32
N SER A 200 -5.09 2.78 -8.01
CA SER A 200 -6.15 2.42 -7.09
C SER A 200 -6.26 3.50 -6.03
N LEU A 201 -7.26 4.38 -6.15
CA LEU A 201 -7.63 5.32 -5.11
C LEU A 201 -8.60 4.61 -4.17
N ILE A 202 -8.12 4.05 -3.07
CA ILE A 202 -8.96 3.28 -2.13
C ILE A 202 -9.72 4.25 -1.22
N ASP A 203 -9.01 5.24 -0.68
CA ASP A 203 -9.55 6.22 0.23
C ASP A 203 -8.81 7.55 0.06
N GLY A 204 -9.47 8.53 -0.54
CA GLY A 204 -8.89 9.81 -0.85
C GLY A 204 -9.67 10.57 -1.90
N THR A 205 -9.04 11.62 -2.42
CA THR A 205 -9.61 12.52 -3.42
C THR A 205 -8.76 12.66 -4.68
N GLU A 206 -7.50 12.24 -4.65
CA GLU A 206 -6.60 12.32 -5.79
C GLU A 206 -5.60 11.16 -5.75
N ILE A 207 -5.43 10.50 -6.89
CA ILE A 207 -4.24 9.71 -7.20
C ILE A 207 -3.84 9.97 -8.65
N ARG A 208 -2.57 10.29 -8.88
CA ARG A 208 -2.03 10.48 -10.21
C ARG A 208 -0.66 9.85 -10.29
N CYS A 209 -0.41 9.14 -11.37
CA CYS A 209 0.90 8.64 -11.74
C CYS A 209 1.17 8.97 -13.20
N ARG A 210 2.25 9.72 -13.46
CA ARG A 210 2.55 10.38 -14.74
C ARG A 210 1.36 11.23 -15.19
N GLN A 211 0.86 10.97 -16.39
CA GLN A 211 -0.29 11.64 -16.99
C GLN A 211 -1.61 10.88 -16.79
N ILE A 212 -1.64 9.85 -15.94
CA ILE A 212 -2.83 9.03 -15.70
C ILE A 212 -3.26 9.18 -14.24
N GLY A 213 -4.56 9.29 -13.97
CA GLY A 213 -5.04 9.41 -12.59
C GLY A 213 -6.55 9.52 -12.42
N VAL A 214 -6.95 9.58 -11.16
CA VAL A 214 -8.34 9.72 -10.71
C VAL A 214 -8.41 10.90 -9.74
N PHE A 215 -9.42 11.75 -9.94
CA PHE A 215 -9.80 12.83 -9.06
C PHE A 215 -11.26 12.67 -8.65
N GLY A 216 -11.54 12.80 -7.36
CA GLY A 216 -12.85 12.51 -6.76
C GLY A 216 -12.75 11.46 -5.65
N LYS A 217 -13.85 11.23 -4.93
CA LYS A 217 -13.83 10.30 -3.79
C LYS A 217 -13.65 8.85 -4.25
N GLY A 218 -12.70 8.14 -3.64
CA GLY A 218 -12.56 6.67 -3.78
C GLY A 218 -13.72 5.89 -3.14
N PRO A 219 -13.79 4.55 -3.33
CA PRO A 219 -12.81 3.73 -4.05
C PRO A 219 -13.00 3.76 -5.57
N VAL A 220 -11.90 3.95 -6.32
CA VAL A 220 -11.86 3.88 -7.79
C VAL A 220 -10.54 3.27 -8.22
N TRP A 221 -10.59 2.34 -9.17
CA TRP A 221 -9.43 1.77 -9.84
C TRP A 221 -9.46 2.08 -11.33
N LEU A 222 -8.29 2.35 -11.89
CA LEU A 222 -8.07 2.65 -13.29
C LEU A 222 -6.77 2.00 -13.75
N THR A 223 -6.78 1.31 -14.89
CA THR A 223 -5.59 0.73 -15.51
C THR A 223 -5.56 1.06 -16.99
N GLN A 224 -4.41 1.51 -17.45
CA GLN A 224 -4.13 1.70 -18.86
C GLN A 224 -3.87 0.34 -19.54
N THR A 225 -4.56 0.10 -20.65
CA THR A 225 -4.37 -1.09 -21.51
C THR A 225 -3.64 -0.71 -22.79
N ALA A 226 -3.47 -1.66 -23.71
CA ALA A 226 -2.88 -1.38 -25.02
C ALA A 226 -3.78 -0.49 -25.91
N THR A 227 -5.10 -0.58 -25.73
CA THR A 227 -6.10 0.03 -26.60
C THR A 227 -6.98 1.07 -25.89
N GLY A 228 -6.76 1.30 -24.60
CA GLY A 228 -7.77 1.95 -23.76
C GLY A 228 -7.42 2.05 -22.29
N PHE A 229 -8.48 2.17 -21.52
CA PHE A 229 -8.47 2.08 -20.07
C PHE A 229 -9.59 1.16 -19.62
N ILE A 230 -9.33 0.45 -18.53
CA ILE A 230 -10.35 -0.29 -17.79
C ILE A 230 -10.35 0.20 -16.35
N GLY A 231 -11.50 0.16 -15.71
CA GLY A 231 -11.63 0.58 -14.33
C GLY A 231 -12.86 0.03 -13.65
N SER A 232 -12.89 0.22 -12.35
CA SER A 232 -14.02 -0.15 -11.51
C SER A 232 -14.14 0.85 -10.37
N ALA A 233 -15.35 0.99 -9.86
CA ALA A 233 -15.61 1.80 -8.70
C ALA A 233 -16.71 1.16 -7.85
N GLU A 234 -16.70 1.50 -6.57
CA GLU A 234 -17.73 1.09 -5.61
C GLU A 234 -18.13 2.27 -4.74
N GLY A 235 -19.33 2.23 -4.17
CA GLY A 235 -19.79 3.18 -3.16
C GLY A 235 -20.98 4.04 -3.62
N PRO A 236 -21.20 5.20 -2.99
CA PRO A 236 -22.34 6.04 -3.31
C PRO A 236 -22.22 6.66 -4.70
N HIS A 237 -23.37 7.03 -5.25
CA HIS A 237 -23.47 7.82 -6.48
C HIS A 237 -22.61 9.09 -6.39
N ARG A 238 -21.74 9.31 -7.38
CA ARG A 238 -20.82 10.46 -7.40
C ARG A 238 -20.19 10.69 -8.76
N ASN A 239 -19.69 11.90 -8.97
CA ASN A 239 -18.85 12.23 -10.11
C ASN A 239 -17.36 12.02 -9.78
N VAL A 240 -16.62 11.52 -10.77
CA VAL A 240 -15.15 11.43 -10.76
C VAL A 240 -14.60 11.99 -12.06
N TYR A 241 -13.34 12.42 -12.02
CA TYR A 241 -12.61 12.87 -13.19
C TYR A 241 -11.40 11.95 -13.39
N LEU A 242 -11.29 11.39 -14.59
CA LEU A 242 -10.17 10.55 -14.99
C LEU A 242 -9.23 11.38 -15.84
N LEU A 243 -7.95 11.42 -15.46
CA LEU A 243 -6.90 11.94 -16.30
C LEU A 243 -6.36 10.79 -17.14
N LEU A 244 -6.51 10.90 -18.47
CA LEU A 244 -6.21 9.86 -19.45
C LEU A 244 -4.94 10.17 -20.27
N GLY A 245 -4.40 11.38 -20.15
CA GLY A 245 -3.26 11.86 -20.92
C GLY A 245 -3.67 12.65 -22.17
N ARG A 246 -2.69 13.35 -22.77
CA ARG A 246 -2.96 14.35 -23.83
C ARG A 246 -3.47 13.77 -25.15
N ASP A 247 -3.21 12.49 -25.39
CA ASP A 247 -3.61 11.83 -26.64
C ASP A 247 -5.06 11.33 -26.61
N TRP A 248 -5.73 11.43 -25.46
CA TRP A 248 -7.09 10.93 -25.23
C TRP A 248 -8.02 12.13 -25.10
N THR A 249 -8.48 12.70 -26.21
CA THR A 249 -9.27 13.96 -26.17
C THR A 249 -10.64 13.87 -26.85
N SER A 250 -10.78 13.10 -27.92
CA SER A 250 -12.01 13.01 -28.71
C SER A 250 -12.35 11.57 -29.06
N ASP A 251 -13.61 11.39 -29.48
CA ASP A 251 -14.13 10.14 -30.06
C ASP A 251 -14.03 8.94 -29.12
N LEU A 252 -13.99 9.17 -27.80
CA LEU A 252 -13.88 8.09 -26.84
C LEU A 252 -15.20 7.34 -26.73
N VAL A 253 -15.13 6.03 -26.59
CA VAL A 253 -16.27 5.18 -26.24
C VAL A 253 -16.13 4.81 -24.77
N LEU A 254 -17.00 5.37 -23.93
CA LEU A 254 -17.13 4.95 -22.54
C LEU A 254 -18.22 3.87 -22.47
N THR A 255 -17.84 2.67 -22.06
CA THR A 255 -18.76 1.59 -21.71
C THR A 255 -18.86 1.52 -20.19
N LEU A 256 -20.04 1.74 -19.62
CA LEU A 256 -20.30 1.70 -18.17
C LEU A 256 -21.48 0.76 -17.91
N ASN A 257 -21.25 -0.30 -17.12
CA ASN A 257 -22.25 -1.35 -16.85
C ASN A 257 -22.93 -1.89 -18.14
N GLY A 258 -22.11 -2.14 -19.17
CA GLY A 258 -22.57 -2.65 -20.48
C GLY A 258 -23.21 -1.62 -21.41
N LYS A 259 -23.38 -0.36 -20.97
CA LYS A 259 -23.93 0.72 -21.82
C LYS A 259 -22.82 1.59 -22.37
N SER A 260 -22.73 1.67 -23.70
CA SER A 260 -21.71 2.47 -24.39
C SER A 260 -22.22 3.86 -24.76
N LYS A 261 -21.39 4.88 -24.58
CA LYS A 261 -21.69 6.27 -24.95
C LYS A 261 -20.42 6.96 -25.46
N LYS A 262 -20.56 7.70 -26.57
CA LYS A 262 -19.50 8.58 -27.06
C LYS A 262 -19.23 9.72 -26.08
N ARG A 263 -17.97 10.01 -25.83
CA ARG A 263 -17.50 11.04 -24.91
C ARG A 263 -16.28 11.76 -25.49
N ASN A 264 -16.12 13.01 -25.08
CA ASN A 264 -14.90 13.78 -25.27
C ASN A 264 -14.27 14.02 -23.90
N SER A 265 -12.96 14.23 -23.88
CA SER A 265 -12.18 14.50 -22.68
C SER A 265 -11.27 15.69 -22.96
N PRO A 266 -11.81 16.92 -22.95
CA PRO A 266 -11.01 18.11 -23.21
C PRO A 266 -9.81 18.14 -22.26
N ASN A 267 -8.63 18.42 -22.81
CA ASN A 267 -7.35 18.39 -22.09
C ASN A 267 -6.97 17.04 -21.47
N GLY A 268 -7.51 15.93 -21.97
CA GLY A 268 -7.22 14.58 -21.45
C GLY A 268 -7.95 14.25 -20.14
N ILE A 269 -9.01 15.00 -19.80
CA ILE A 269 -9.80 14.81 -18.58
C ILE A 269 -11.21 14.35 -18.95
N LEU A 270 -11.59 13.14 -18.53
CA LEU A 270 -12.92 12.58 -18.72
C LEU A 270 -13.72 12.64 -17.42
N ALA A 271 -14.86 13.34 -17.43
CA ALA A 271 -15.82 13.29 -16.34
C ALA A 271 -16.72 12.06 -16.47
N ILE A 272 -16.86 11.30 -15.40
CA ILE A 272 -17.73 10.11 -15.31
C ILE A 272 -18.64 10.25 -14.09
N GLU A 273 -19.93 10.03 -14.33
CA GLU A 273 -20.93 9.85 -13.29
C GLU A 273 -21.00 8.37 -12.94
N LEU A 274 -20.59 8.03 -11.71
CA LEU A 274 -20.59 6.65 -11.21
C LEU A 274 -21.93 6.37 -10.52
N PRO A 275 -22.63 5.27 -10.87
CA PRO A 275 -23.84 4.88 -10.18
C PRO A 275 -23.53 4.43 -8.75
N GLU A 276 -24.58 4.33 -7.93
CA GLU A 276 -24.46 3.69 -6.62
C GLU A 276 -24.14 2.20 -6.76
N GLY A 277 -23.34 1.68 -5.83
CA GLY A 277 -22.90 0.29 -5.80
C GLY A 277 -21.63 0.06 -6.61
N ARG A 278 -21.38 -1.20 -6.97
CA ARG A 278 -20.22 -1.59 -7.78
C ARG A 278 -20.53 -1.37 -9.27
N CYS A 279 -19.58 -0.77 -9.98
CA CYS A 279 -19.63 -0.63 -11.43
C CYS A 279 -18.27 -0.91 -12.07
N GLU A 280 -18.31 -1.33 -13.32
CA GLU A 280 -17.13 -1.53 -14.17
C GLU A 280 -17.27 -0.65 -15.40
N PHE A 281 -16.13 -0.11 -15.85
CA PHE A 281 -16.09 0.74 -17.03
C PHE A 281 -14.86 0.49 -17.89
N ALA A 282 -15.02 0.71 -19.19
CA ALA A 282 -13.97 0.68 -20.18
C ALA A 282 -14.01 1.96 -21.03
N ILE A 283 -12.84 2.44 -21.44
CA ILE A 283 -12.68 3.63 -22.28
C ILE A 283 -11.77 3.24 -23.44
N GLU A 284 -12.29 3.35 -24.65
CA GLU A 284 -11.59 2.94 -25.87
C GLU A 284 -11.62 4.08 -26.89
N LYS A 285 -10.65 4.07 -27.82
CA LYS A 285 -10.80 4.76 -29.11
C LYS A 285 -11.44 3.79 -30.11
N PRO A 286 -12.31 4.28 -31.02
CA PRO A 286 -12.89 3.48 -32.08
C PRO A 286 -11.84 2.94 -33.05
#